data_AF-R8VYL7-F1
#
_entry.id   AF-R8VYL7-F1
#
_cell.length_a   1.000
_cell.length_b   1.000
_cell.length_c   1.000
_cell.angle_alpha   90.00
_cell.angle_beta   90.00
_cell.angle_gamma   90.00
#
_symmetry.space_group_name_H-M   'P 1'
#
loop_
_entity.id
_entity.type
_entity.pdbx_description
1 polymer ?
#
loop_
_entity_poly.entity_id
_entity_poly.type
_entity_poly.pdbx_seq_one_letter_code
_entity_poly.pdbx_strand_id
1 'polypeptide(L)'
;MSVPYINYKQLEEFYTIKGTCELFEMSKSELKAACEKYNVQPRQNEIGVYGFVKYDICRLHNLLYYEGRNHDSDVREEDPWA
;
A
#
# COMPACT_ATOMS: atom_id res chain seq x y z
N MET A 1 -10.56 -3.58 7.06
CA MET A 1 -11.08 -2.27 6.59
C MET A 1 -11.28 -2.36 5.08
N SER A 2 -12.04 -1.47 4.43
CA SER A 2 -12.14 -1.48 2.96
C SER A 2 -11.51 -0.22 2.38
N VAL A 3 -10.28 -0.34 1.88
CA VAL A 3 -9.65 0.71 1.06
C VAL A 3 -10.33 0.81 -0.32
N PRO A 4 -10.36 1.99 -0.96
CA PRO A 4 -10.92 2.15 -2.30
C PRO A 4 -10.12 1.36 -3.34
N TYR A 5 -10.72 1.03 -4.48
CA TYR A 5 -9.97 0.44 -5.60
C TYR A 5 -8.98 1.46 -6.17
N ILE A 6 -7.75 1.02 -6.44
CA ILE A 6 -6.69 1.83 -7.03
C ILE A 6 -6.20 1.20 -8.33
N ASN A 7 -6.16 2.00 -9.40
CA ASN A 7 -5.52 1.63 -10.65
C ASN A 7 -4.00 1.85 -10.57
N TYR A 8 -3.22 0.78 -10.39
CA TYR A 8 -1.76 0.85 -10.23
C TYR A 8 -1.02 1.46 -11.41
N LYS A 9 -1.61 1.45 -12.62
CA LYS A 9 -1.01 2.07 -13.82
C LYS A 9 -0.95 3.59 -13.72
N GLN A 10 -1.78 4.20 -12.88
CA GLN A 10 -1.89 5.65 -12.70
C GLN A 10 -1.18 6.14 -11.43
N LEU A 11 -0.52 5.26 -10.68
CA LEU A 11 0.21 5.63 -9.47
C LEU A 11 1.54 6.31 -9.81
N GLU A 12 1.83 7.37 -9.07
CA GLU A 12 3.12 8.04 -9.01
C GLU A 12 4.20 7.13 -8.39
N GLU A 13 5.47 7.47 -8.60
CA GLU A 13 6.60 6.68 -8.11
C GLU A 13 6.79 6.79 -6.59
N PHE A 14 6.33 7.88 -5.98
CA PHE A 14 6.48 8.14 -4.55
C PHE A 14 5.28 8.90 -3.98
N TYR A 15 4.76 8.43 -2.85
CA TYR A 15 3.69 9.08 -2.10
C TYR A 15 4.18 9.49 -0.73
N THR A 16 3.98 10.75 -0.36
CA THR A 16 4.19 11.18 1.04
C THR A 16 3.21 10.48 1.97
N ILE A 17 3.50 10.41 3.27
CA ILE A 17 2.56 9.86 4.27
C ILE A 17 1.17 10.48 4.13
N LYS A 18 1.09 11.81 3.93
CA LYS A 18 -0.18 12.50 3.74
C LYS A 18 -0.89 12.05 2.45
N GLY A 19 -0.16 11.97 1.34
CA GLY A 19 -0.70 11.49 0.06
C GLY A 19 -1.19 10.05 0.13
N THR A 20 -0.51 9.18 0.88
CA THR A 20 -0.97 7.80 1.12
C THR A 20 -2.26 7.75 1.94
N CYS A 21 -2.40 8.60 2.97
CA CYS A 21 -3.64 8.71 3.73
C CYS A 21 -4.82 9.15 2.84
N GLU A 22 -4.60 10.13 1.97
CA GLU A 22 -5.62 10.60 1.01
C GLU A 22 -5.96 9.49 -0.01
N LEU A 23 -4.95 8.82 -0.56
CA LEU A 23 -5.11 7.74 -1.53
C LEU A 23 -5.89 6.54 -0.97
N PHE A 24 -5.66 6.19 0.30
CA PHE A 24 -6.31 5.06 0.95
C PHE A 24 -7.59 5.44 1.71
N GLU A 25 -7.95 6.73 1.71
CA GLU A 25 -9.09 7.28 2.46
C GLU A 25 -9.07 6.89 3.94
N MET A 26 -7.89 6.97 4.59
CA MET A 26 -7.73 6.60 6.00
C MET A 26 -6.90 7.61 6.79
N SER A 27 -7.07 7.59 8.11
CA SER A 27 -6.31 8.42 9.03
C SER A 27 -4.84 7.99 9.10
N LYS A 28 -3.97 8.91 9.56
CA LYS A 28 -2.56 8.61 9.80
C LYS A 28 -2.35 7.49 10.83
N SER A 29 -3.22 7.39 11.83
CA SER A 29 -3.19 6.31 12.83
C SER A 29 -3.54 4.95 12.23
N GLU A 30 -4.54 4.88 11.36
CA GLU A 30 -4.92 3.65 10.65
C GLU A 30 -3.81 3.22 9.69
N LEU A 31 -3.24 4.17 8.94
CA LEU A 31 -2.09 3.91 8.07
C LEU A 31 -0.90 3.37 8.88
N LYS A 32 -0.60 3.96 10.04
CA LYS A 32 0.49 3.48 10.92
C LYS A 32 0.23 2.05 11.40
N ALA A 33 -0.98 1.75 11.84
CA ALA A 33 -1.35 0.41 12.28
C ALA A 33 -1.28 -0.62 11.14
N ALA A 34 -1.70 -0.25 9.93
CA ALA A 34 -1.56 -1.09 8.73
C ALA A 34 -0.09 -1.35 8.38
N CYS A 35 0.75 -0.30 8.39
CA CYS A 35 2.19 -0.41 8.18
C CYS A 35 2.85 -1.35 9.21
N GLU A 36 2.50 -1.23 10.48
CA GLU A 36 2.99 -2.11 11.55
C GLU A 36 2.52 -3.57 11.34
N LYS A 37 1.24 -3.76 11.00
CA LYS A 37 0.64 -5.09 10.76
C LYS A 37 1.32 -5.84 9.60
N TYR A 38 1.60 -5.14 8.50
CA TYR A 38 2.11 -5.75 7.27
C TYR A 38 3.62 -5.58 7.08
N ASN A 39 4.30 -5.04 8.10
CA ASN A 39 5.73 -4.74 8.07
C ASN A 39 6.14 -3.94 6.81
N VAL A 40 5.44 -2.82 6.58
CA VAL A 40 5.75 -1.85 5.53
C VAL A 40 6.22 -0.57 6.22
N GLN A 41 7.42 -0.10 5.87
CA GLN A 41 8.04 1.06 6.52
C GLN A 41 8.15 2.23 5.53
N PRO A 42 7.81 3.47 5.93
CA PRO A 42 8.07 4.63 5.11
C PRO A 42 9.58 4.86 4.97
N ARG A 43 9.99 5.31 3.79
CA ARG A 43 11.38 5.64 3.46
C ARG A 43 11.53 7.14 3.32
N GLN A 44 12.71 7.63 3.64
CA GLN A 44 13.10 9.00 3.38
C GLN A 44 13.64 9.12 1.96
N ASN A 45 13.16 10.10 1.20
CA ASN A 45 13.70 10.41 -0.14
C ASN A 45 14.93 11.35 -0.05
N GLU A 46 15.50 11.70 -1.20
CA GLU A 46 16.73 12.51 -1.32
C GLU A 46 16.62 13.90 -0.68
N ILE A 47 15.41 14.45 -0.59
CA ILE A 47 15.13 15.76 0.01
C ILE A 47 14.67 15.67 1.46
N GLY A 48 14.73 14.49 2.08
CA GLY A 48 14.43 14.30 3.50
C GLY A 48 12.96 14.06 3.83
N VAL A 49 12.08 13.89 2.84
CA VAL A 49 10.64 13.67 3.04
C VAL A 49 10.33 12.17 3.20
N TYR A 50 9.52 11.83 4.19
CA TYR A 50 9.06 10.45 4.41
C TYR A 50 7.82 10.10 3.58
N GLY A 51 7.83 8.88 3.04
CA GLY A 51 6.74 8.37 2.23
C GLY A 51 7.00 6.93 1.77
N PHE A 52 6.33 6.50 0.72
CA PHE A 52 6.37 5.14 0.20
C PHE A 52 6.61 5.17 -1.29
N VAL A 53 7.48 4.29 -1.76
CA VAL A 53 7.61 4.03 -3.20
C VAL A 53 6.38 3.30 -3.71
N LYS A 54 6.11 3.43 -5.01
CA LYS A 54 4.99 2.78 -5.70
C LYS A 54 4.84 1.30 -5.35
N TYR A 55 5.95 0.57 -5.28
CA TYR A 55 5.95 -0.85 -4.89
C TYR A 55 5.32 -1.07 -3.49
N ASP A 56 5.73 -0.28 -2.50
CA ASP A 56 5.24 -0.40 -1.12
C ASP A 56 3.75 0.01 -1.04
N ILE A 57 3.32 1.01 -1.84
CA ILE A 57 1.90 1.37 -1.99
C ILE A 57 1.08 0.22 -2.56
N CYS A 58 1.50 -0.36 -3.68
CA CYS A 58 0.79 -1.47 -4.32
C CYS A 58 0.69 -2.69 -3.39
N ARG A 59 1.79 -3.03 -2.70
CA ARG A 59 1.83 -4.14 -1.74
C ARG A 59 0.87 -3.89 -0.58
N LEU A 60 0.94 -2.71 0.05
CA LEU A 60 0.09 -2.38 1.18
C LEU A 60 -1.40 -2.28 0.79
N HIS A 61 -1.69 -1.65 -0.36
CA HIS A 61 -3.05 -1.59 -0.88
C HIS A 61 -3.61 -2.98 -1.18
N ASN A 62 -2.85 -3.86 -1.85
CA ASN A 62 -3.30 -5.22 -2.15
C ASN A 62 -3.68 -5.97 -0.86
N LEU A 63 -2.81 -5.93 0.15
CA LEU A 63 -3.04 -6.56 1.45
C LEU A 63 -4.30 -6.02 2.14
N LEU A 64 -4.51 -4.70 2.12
CA LEU A 64 -5.67 -4.05 2.73
C LEU A 64 -6.95 -4.25 1.92
N TYR A 65 -6.87 -4.26 0.59
CA TYR A 65 -8.01 -4.40 -0.30
C TYR A 65 -8.60 -5.81 -0.22
N TYR A 66 -7.79 -6.85 -0.06
CA TYR A 66 -8.30 -8.21 0.09
C TYR A 66 -8.54 -8.62 1.55
N GLU A 67 -8.16 -7.80 2.52
CA GLU A 67 -8.41 -8.07 3.93
C GLU A 67 -9.92 -8.20 4.23
N GLY A 68 -10.36 -9.40 4.63
CA GLY A 68 -11.75 -9.68 5.01
C GLY A 68 -12.71 -9.90 3.83
N ARG A 69 -12.23 -9.75 2.58
CA ARG A 69 -12.90 -10.29 1.40
C ARG A 69 -12.45 -11.74 1.31
N ASN A 70 -13.30 -12.72 1.68
CA ASN A 70 -12.99 -14.16 1.66
C ASN A 70 -12.10 -14.51 0.47
N HIS A 71 -10.82 -14.72 0.74
CA HIS A 71 -9.84 -14.98 -0.29
C HIS A 71 -9.79 -16.51 -0.49
N ASP A 72 -10.68 -17.01 -1.35
CA ASP A 72 -10.61 -18.37 -1.90
C ASP A 72 -9.61 -18.46 -3.08
N SER A 73 -8.76 -17.46 -3.27
CA SER A 73 -7.68 -17.47 -4.28
C SER A 73 -6.35 -17.63 -3.53
N ASP A 74 -5.44 -18.52 -3.86
CA ASP A 74 -4.44 -18.22 -4.86
C ASP A 74 -4.01 -16.74 -4.81
N VAL A 75 -3.29 -16.32 -3.75
CA VAL A 75 -2.17 -15.39 -3.99
C VAL A 75 -1.29 -16.19 -4.94
N ARG A 76 -1.58 -16.10 -6.23
CA ARG A 76 -0.68 -16.55 -7.26
C ARG A 76 0.56 -15.74 -6.98
N GLU A 77 1.53 -16.35 -6.31
CA GLU A 77 2.91 -16.04 -6.57
C GLU A 77 2.99 -16.11 -8.10
N GLU A 78 2.90 -14.94 -8.74
CA GLU A 78 3.17 -14.85 -10.17
C GLU A 78 4.60 -15.34 -10.27
N ASP A 79 4.73 -16.59 -10.73
CA ASP A 79 6.01 -17.21 -10.97
C ASP A 79 6.81 -16.21 -11.83
N PRO A 80 7.94 -15.69 -11.31
CA PRO A 80 8.73 -14.69 -12.02
C PRO A 80 9.24 -15.19 -13.38
N TRP A 81 9.04 -16.48 -13.67
CA TRP A 81 9.49 -17.21 -14.84
C TRP A 81 8.38 -17.96 -15.61
N ALA A 82 7.08 -17.78 -15.28
CA ALA A 82 5.96 -18.42 -16.00
C ALA A 82 5.61 -17.75 -17.34
#